data_AF-A0A538J9M7-F1
#
_entry.id   AF-A0A538J9M7-F1
#
_cell.length_a   1.000
_cell.length_b   1.000
_cell.length_c   1.000
_cell.angle_alpha   90.00
_cell.angle_beta   90.00
_cell.angle_gamma   90.00
#
_symmetry.space_group_name_H-M   'P 1'
#
loop_
_entity.id
_entity.type
_entity.pdbx_description
1 polymer ?
#
loop_
_entity_poly.entity_id
_entity_poly.type
_entity_poly.pdbx_seq_one_letter_code
_entity_poly.pdbx_strand_id
1 'polypeptide(L)'
;MIAPDVLAKALIEFLPRQRWFAAGGAPVGDVAVVDLEVLRRAWPALVWVEARVGTGASGDRYQVLVALRPSGEPAPFLQGHPDLTLGELDTDAGPAYGYDALVDPDLAVELVRIIAPDEDVTRARLVPGEQSNTSVVIDERLFLKVFRRLHAGPNPEVEVTRELFERAFLHVVEPVAEWRRGDTDLAVLQGYLGGGVDGWAMALTSLRDLFAVQETQPIPIISDTDPVPEPVDPSAAGGDFSGEAERLGEMTAALHVAMADVFGRARGDAGVWADTIDDRLRRMQHREIDRDGAQAHIEALRRIDDPGPSIRVHGDYHLGQVMRTDEGWYVLDFEGEPALTIEARRRPTSALKDVAGMLRSLHYASMVAMFERDEEHTTEAAAWEQRNREAFLAGYLPRARAAGVVPDDRAATAAVLAAFETEKALYELGYEQAHRPDWARIPLAALRRLSLA
;
A
#
# COMPACT_ATOMS: atom_id res chain seq x y z
N MET A 1 -28.22 -13.43 -21.54
CA MET A 1 -27.75 -12.03 -21.67
C MET A 1 -26.39 -11.94 -22.29
N ILE A 2 -25.48 -12.91 -22.13
CA ILE A 2 -24.25 -13.00 -22.93
C ILE A 2 -23.67 -14.40 -22.73
N ALA A 3 -23.06 -14.98 -23.77
CA ALA A 3 -22.47 -16.31 -23.69
C ALA A 3 -21.04 -16.23 -23.09
N PRO A 4 -20.62 -17.20 -22.24
CA PRO A 4 -19.30 -17.18 -21.62
C PRO A 4 -18.12 -17.14 -22.61
N ASP A 5 -18.27 -17.73 -23.80
CA ASP A 5 -17.26 -17.75 -24.85
C ASP A 5 -17.11 -16.38 -25.54
N VAL A 6 -18.18 -15.59 -25.64
CA VAL A 6 -18.12 -14.20 -26.12
C VAL A 6 -17.34 -13.34 -25.13
N LEU A 7 -17.63 -13.46 -23.83
CA LEU A 7 -16.89 -12.76 -22.78
C LEU A 7 -15.43 -13.17 -22.71
N ALA A 8 -15.13 -14.47 -22.78
CA ALA A 8 -13.76 -14.97 -22.76
C ALA A 8 -12.91 -14.32 -23.88
N LYS A 9 -13.45 -14.21 -25.10
CA LYS A 9 -12.78 -13.54 -26.22
C LYS A 9 -12.55 -12.06 -25.96
N ALA A 10 -13.53 -11.34 -25.45
CA ALA A 10 -13.38 -9.92 -25.13
C ALA A 10 -12.35 -9.68 -24.01
N LEU A 11 -12.30 -10.58 -23.02
CA LEU A 11 -11.38 -10.48 -21.89
C LEU A 11 -9.92 -10.69 -22.29
N ILE A 12 -9.62 -11.40 -23.38
CA ILE A 12 -8.27 -11.55 -23.92
C ILE A 12 -7.64 -10.18 -24.26
N GLU A 13 -8.43 -9.27 -24.83
CA GLU A 13 -7.96 -7.92 -25.19
C GLU A 13 -8.15 -6.91 -24.06
N PHE A 14 -9.14 -7.12 -23.19
CA PHE A 14 -9.43 -6.22 -22.07
C PHE A 14 -8.40 -6.31 -20.96
N LEU A 15 -8.06 -7.52 -20.48
CA LEU A 15 -7.22 -7.71 -19.30
C LEU A 15 -5.83 -7.08 -19.43
N PRO A 16 -5.09 -7.24 -20.55
CA PRO A 16 -3.76 -6.62 -20.69
C PRO A 16 -3.77 -5.09 -20.64
N ARG A 17 -4.89 -4.44 -20.95
CA ARG A 17 -4.99 -2.97 -20.88
C ARG A 17 -5.16 -2.44 -19.45
N GLN A 18 -5.44 -3.32 -18.50
CA GLN A 18 -5.73 -2.91 -17.13
C GLN A 18 -4.46 -2.76 -16.32
N ARG A 19 -4.38 -1.68 -15.55
CA ARG A 19 -3.26 -1.44 -14.62
C ARG A 19 -3.16 -2.51 -13.53
N TRP A 20 -4.31 -3.04 -13.11
CA TRP A 20 -4.43 -4.10 -12.11
C TRP A 20 -4.13 -5.50 -12.62
N PHE A 21 -3.86 -5.66 -13.91
CA PHE A 21 -3.51 -6.96 -14.47
C PHE A 21 -2.04 -7.29 -14.19
N ALA A 22 -1.80 -8.39 -13.47
CA ALA A 22 -0.48 -8.69 -12.92
C ALA A 22 0.63 -8.91 -13.97
N ALA A 23 0.28 -9.25 -15.20
CA ALA A 23 1.26 -9.45 -16.28
C ALA A 23 1.68 -8.14 -16.99
N GLY A 24 1.27 -6.97 -16.50
CA GLY A 24 1.81 -5.68 -16.92
C GLY A 24 1.66 -5.38 -18.42
N GLY A 25 0.52 -5.78 -19.00
CA GLY A 25 0.23 -5.59 -20.43
C GLY A 25 0.76 -6.67 -21.37
N ALA A 26 1.39 -7.73 -20.84
CA ALA A 26 1.73 -8.89 -21.65
C ALA A 26 0.47 -9.51 -22.29
N PRO A 27 0.49 -9.85 -23.59
CA PRO A 27 -0.63 -10.53 -24.24
C PRO A 27 -0.97 -11.83 -23.54
N VAL A 28 -2.26 -12.12 -23.38
CA VAL A 28 -2.75 -13.38 -22.83
C VAL A 28 -3.34 -14.24 -23.94
N GLY A 29 -2.99 -15.53 -23.95
CA GLY A 29 -3.46 -16.46 -24.99
C GLY A 29 -4.67 -17.30 -24.60
N ASP A 30 -4.91 -17.51 -23.30
CA ASP A 30 -5.95 -18.40 -22.78
C ASP A 30 -6.67 -17.74 -21.61
N VAL A 31 -7.95 -17.43 -21.82
CA VAL A 31 -8.86 -16.89 -20.81
C VAL A 31 -10.11 -17.76 -20.82
N ALA A 32 -10.46 -18.30 -19.66
CA ALA A 32 -11.68 -19.08 -19.48
C ALA A 32 -12.59 -18.39 -18.46
N VAL A 33 -13.86 -18.18 -18.82
CA VAL A 33 -14.89 -17.79 -17.86
C VAL A 33 -15.21 -19.00 -16.99
N VAL A 34 -14.87 -18.89 -15.69
CA VAL A 34 -15.03 -19.96 -14.70
C VAL A 34 -16.42 -19.89 -14.08
N ASP A 35 -16.89 -18.69 -13.79
CA ASP A 35 -18.22 -18.44 -13.26
C ASP A 35 -18.80 -17.14 -13.82
N LEU A 36 -20.12 -17.06 -13.85
CA LEU A 36 -20.85 -15.91 -14.38
C LEU A 36 -22.20 -15.78 -13.69
N GLU A 37 -22.47 -14.59 -13.15
CA GLU A 37 -23.75 -14.26 -12.51
C GLU A 37 -24.34 -12.98 -13.11
N VAL A 38 -25.61 -13.04 -13.47
CA VAL A 38 -26.37 -11.86 -13.89
C VAL A 38 -26.93 -11.18 -12.65
N LEU A 39 -26.31 -10.08 -12.24
CA LEU A 39 -26.71 -9.29 -11.08
C LEU A 39 -27.90 -8.37 -11.40
N ARG A 40 -27.94 -7.78 -12.61
CA ARG A 40 -29.03 -6.93 -13.09
C ARG A 40 -29.37 -7.24 -14.55
N ARG A 41 -30.65 -7.48 -14.85
CA ARG A 41 -31.13 -7.76 -16.21
C ARG A 41 -31.58 -6.54 -17.01
N ALA A 42 -32.02 -5.48 -16.32
CA ALA A 42 -32.44 -4.25 -16.99
C ALA A 42 -31.23 -3.52 -17.58
N TRP A 43 -31.38 -2.85 -18.72
CA TRP A 43 -30.33 -2.03 -19.32
C TRP A 43 -30.01 -0.79 -18.46
N PRO A 44 -28.75 -0.37 -18.32
CA PRO A 44 -27.53 -1.17 -18.58
C PRO A 44 -27.48 -2.44 -17.70
N ALA A 45 -27.29 -3.61 -18.30
CA ALA A 45 -27.24 -4.86 -17.54
C ALA A 45 -25.91 -4.97 -16.76
N LEU A 46 -25.94 -5.64 -15.60
CA LEU A 46 -24.75 -5.87 -14.76
C LEU A 46 -24.50 -7.37 -14.65
N VAL A 47 -23.30 -7.79 -15.03
CA VAL A 47 -22.86 -9.19 -15.01
C VAL A 47 -21.56 -9.28 -14.24
N TRP A 48 -21.51 -10.11 -13.21
CA TRP A 48 -20.27 -10.49 -12.56
C TRP A 48 -19.66 -11.68 -13.31
N VAL A 49 -18.36 -11.61 -13.57
CA VAL A 49 -17.61 -12.62 -14.32
C VAL A 49 -16.35 -12.97 -13.54
N GLU A 50 -16.18 -14.25 -13.20
CA GLU A 50 -14.91 -14.81 -12.75
C GLU A 50 -14.19 -15.43 -13.96
N ALA A 51 -13.00 -14.93 -14.25
CA ALA A 51 -12.16 -15.38 -15.35
C ALA A 51 -10.84 -15.96 -14.83
N ARG A 52 -10.38 -17.04 -15.45
CA ARG A 52 -9.07 -17.62 -15.20
C ARG A 52 -8.16 -17.34 -16.40
N VAL A 53 -6.96 -16.86 -16.11
CA VAL A 53 -5.93 -16.53 -17.08
C VAL A 53 -4.75 -17.50 -16.94
N GLY A 54 -4.36 -18.11 -18.05
CA GLY A 54 -3.28 -19.10 -18.10
C GLY A 54 -3.75 -20.55 -18.13
N THR A 55 -2.80 -21.47 -18.34
CA THR A 55 -3.11 -22.88 -18.64
C THR A 55 -3.27 -23.72 -17.37
N GLY A 56 -4.29 -24.59 -17.35
CA GLY A 56 -4.53 -25.55 -16.27
C GLY A 56 -5.14 -24.96 -14.98
N ALA A 57 -5.25 -25.78 -13.93
CA ALA A 57 -5.87 -25.41 -12.65
C ALA A 57 -5.09 -24.34 -11.85
N SER A 58 -3.87 -24.00 -12.28
CA SER A 58 -2.96 -23.05 -11.64
C SER A 58 -3.03 -21.62 -12.21
N GLY A 59 -3.96 -21.35 -13.13
CA GLY A 59 -4.14 -20.00 -13.69
C GLY A 59 -4.61 -18.99 -12.64
N ASP A 60 -4.22 -17.73 -12.82
CA ASP A 60 -4.67 -16.63 -11.97
C ASP A 60 -6.16 -16.36 -12.18
N ARG A 61 -6.89 -16.15 -11.09
CA ARG A 61 -8.32 -15.83 -11.12
C ARG A 61 -8.51 -14.33 -11.02
N TYR A 62 -9.37 -13.78 -11.84
CA TYR A 62 -9.74 -12.38 -11.88
C TYR A 62 -11.26 -12.25 -11.86
N GLN A 63 -11.78 -11.18 -11.27
CA GLN A 63 -13.16 -10.79 -11.50
C GLN A 63 -13.25 -9.52 -12.36
N VAL A 64 -14.29 -9.49 -13.19
CA VAL A 64 -14.68 -8.32 -13.96
C VAL A 64 -16.18 -8.14 -13.81
N LEU A 65 -16.58 -6.94 -13.38
CA LEU A 65 -17.97 -6.52 -13.46
C LEU A 65 -18.20 -5.95 -14.85
N VAL A 66 -18.94 -6.69 -15.66
CA VAL A 66 -19.25 -6.31 -17.04
C VAL A 66 -20.61 -5.65 -17.08
N ALA A 67 -20.62 -4.40 -17.49
CA ALA A 67 -21.82 -3.70 -17.89
C ALA A 67 -22.08 -3.93 -19.37
N LEU A 68 -23.35 -4.14 -19.72
CA LEU A 68 -23.79 -4.22 -21.11
C LEU A 68 -24.81 -3.09 -21.34
N ARG A 69 -24.67 -2.35 -22.43
CA ARG A 69 -25.65 -1.35 -22.90
C ARG A 69 -26.10 -1.64 -24.32
N PRO A 70 -27.33 -1.29 -24.73
CA PRO A 70 -27.71 -1.40 -26.14
C PRO A 70 -26.76 -0.60 -27.03
N SER A 71 -26.29 -1.20 -28.12
CA SER A 71 -25.35 -0.52 -29.03
C SER A 71 -25.99 0.71 -29.67
N GLY A 72 -25.19 1.77 -29.85
CA GLY A 72 -25.64 3.04 -30.44
C GLY A 72 -26.22 4.04 -29.45
N GLU A 73 -26.38 3.70 -28.16
CA GLU A 73 -26.70 4.68 -27.12
C GLU A 73 -25.44 5.46 -26.68
N PRO A 74 -25.51 6.79 -26.51
CA PRO A 74 -24.41 7.56 -25.97
C PRO A 74 -24.04 7.11 -24.55
N ALA A 75 -22.76 6.91 -24.30
CA ALA A 75 -22.20 6.69 -22.96
C ALA A 75 -21.11 7.73 -22.67
N PRO A 76 -21.49 8.99 -22.33
CA PRO A 76 -20.52 10.08 -22.15
C PRO A 76 -19.46 9.80 -21.08
N PHE A 77 -19.80 9.05 -20.04
CA PHE A 77 -18.88 8.66 -18.96
C PHE A 77 -17.76 7.72 -19.42
N LEU A 78 -17.87 7.09 -20.60
CA LEU A 78 -16.78 6.29 -21.20
C LEU A 78 -15.77 7.15 -21.97
N GLN A 79 -16.09 8.43 -22.26
CA GLN A 79 -15.15 9.32 -22.91
C GLN A 79 -13.92 9.53 -22.02
N GLY A 80 -12.73 9.26 -22.57
CA GLY A 80 -11.48 9.32 -21.81
C GLY A 80 -11.13 8.03 -21.06
N HIS A 81 -11.97 6.99 -21.14
CA HIS A 81 -11.73 5.69 -20.52
C HIS A 81 -11.70 4.53 -21.54
N PRO A 82 -10.93 4.61 -22.65
CA PRO A 82 -10.91 3.56 -23.67
C PRO A 82 -10.46 2.21 -23.09
N ASP A 83 -9.57 2.24 -22.11
CA ASP A 83 -9.06 1.04 -21.43
C ASP A 83 -10.15 0.28 -20.66
N LEU A 84 -11.25 0.94 -20.27
CA LEU A 84 -12.34 0.32 -19.52
C LEU A 84 -13.44 -0.29 -20.42
N THR A 85 -13.26 -0.30 -21.74
CA THR A 85 -14.24 -0.83 -22.70
C THR A 85 -13.90 -2.26 -23.11
N LEU A 86 -14.89 -3.15 -23.22
CA LEU A 86 -14.77 -4.48 -23.81
C LEU A 86 -15.13 -4.49 -25.30
N GLY A 87 -15.81 -3.44 -25.79
CA GLY A 87 -16.22 -3.30 -27.18
C GLY A 87 -17.63 -3.81 -27.46
N GLU A 88 -17.95 -3.99 -28.74
CA GLU A 88 -19.24 -4.54 -29.20
C GLU A 88 -19.29 -6.05 -28.94
N LEU A 89 -20.36 -6.52 -28.30
CA LEU A 89 -20.56 -7.90 -27.91
C LEU A 89 -21.94 -8.38 -28.38
N ASP A 90 -21.99 -9.59 -28.92
CA ASP A 90 -23.25 -10.24 -29.28
C ASP A 90 -23.95 -10.79 -28.03
N THR A 91 -25.19 -10.36 -27.81
CA THR A 91 -26.03 -10.82 -26.70
C THR A 91 -27.33 -11.45 -27.17
N ASP A 92 -27.96 -12.23 -26.30
CA ASP A 92 -29.31 -12.79 -26.56
C ASP A 92 -30.37 -11.70 -26.82
N ALA A 93 -30.12 -10.46 -26.38
CA ALA A 93 -31.02 -9.32 -26.52
C ALA A 93 -30.64 -8.39 -27.70
N GLY A 94 -29.63 -8.75 -28.49
CA GLY A 94 -29.09 -7.95 -29.59
C GLY A 94 -27.62 -7.52 -29.37
N PRO A 95 -27.03 -6.74 -30.28
CA PRO A 95 -25.70 -6.19 -30.07
C PRO A 95 -25.70 -5.25 -28.86
N ALA A 96 -24.67 -5.36 -28.02
CA ALA A 96 -24.47 -4.54 -26.85
C ALA A 96 -23.03 -4.03 -26.76
N TYR A 97 -22.87 -2.81 -26.25
CA TYR A 97 -21.56 -2.27 -25.91
C TYR A 97 -21.18 -2.69 -24.47
N GLY A 98 -20.09 -3.45 -24.34
CA GLY A 98 -19.55 -3.94 -23.09
C GLY A 98 -18.47 -3.04 -22.51
N TYR A 99 -18.46 -2.87 -21.19
CA TYR A 99 -17.44 -2.08 -20.47
C TYR A 99 -17.38 -2.50 -18.98
N ASP A 100 -16.35 -2.03 -18.27
CA ASP A 100 -16.21 -2.24 -16.83
C ASP A 100 -17.28 -1.44 -16.07
N ALA A 101 -18.16 -2.13 -15.34
CA ALA A 101 -19.34 -1.52 -14.74
C ALA A 101 -19.02 -0.43 -13.71
N LEU A 102 -17.83 -0.44 -13.10
CA LEU A 102 -17.49 0.53 -12.04
C LEU A 102 -17.25 1.94 -12.57
N VAL A 103 -17.10 2.12 -13.88
CA VAL A 103 -17.04 3.45 -14.52
C VAL A 103 -18.43 4.10 -14.65
N ASP A 104 -19.50 3.31 -14.55
CA ASP A 104 -20.88 3.78 -14.62
C ASP A 104 -21.40 4.04 -13.19
N PRO A 105 -21.63 5.31 -12.80
CA PRO A 105 -22.03 5.65 -11.43
C PRO A 105 -23.33 4.96 -11.00
N ASP A 106 -24.27 4.76 -11.92
CA ASP A 106 -25.56 4.14 -11.60
C ASP A 106 -25.38 2.65 -11.28
N LEU A 107 -24.50 1.97 -12.02
CA LEU A 107 -24.18 0.56 -11.76
C LEU A 107 -23.30 0.36 -10.53
N ALA A 108 -22.40 1.30 -10.23
CA ALA A 108 -21.63 1.26 -9.00
C ALA A 108 -22.55 1.43 -7.77
N VAL A 109 -23.54 2.33 -7.82
CA VAL A 109 -24.60 2.44 -6.80
C VAL A 109 -25.42 1.16 -6.70
N GLU A 110 -25.82 0.57 -7.82
CA GLU A 110 -26.57 -0.69 -7.82
C GLU A 110 -25.78 -1.84 -7.19
N LEU A 111 -24.48 -1.93 -7.47
CA LEU A 111 -23.61 -2.92 -6.85
C LEU A 111 -23.59 -2.75 -5.33
N VAL A 112 -23.50 -1.52 -4.82
CA VAL A 112 -23.58 -1.27 -3.37
C VAL A 112 -24.91 -1.74 -2.80
N ARG A 113 -26.03 -1.49 -3.47
CA ARG A 113 -27.35 -2.01 -3.02
C ARG A 113 -27.44 -3.53 -3.02
N ILE A 114 -26.69 -4.20 -3.88
CA ILE A 114 -26.59 -5.67 -3.86
C ILE A 114 -25.74 -6.15 -2.68
N ILE A 115 -24.64 -5.45 -2.38
CA ILE A 115 -23.69 -5.82 -1.32
C ILE A 115 -24.23 -5.47 0.07
N ALA A 116 -24.87 -4.30 0.20
CA ALA A 116 -25.37 -3.70 1.43
C ALA A 116 -26.78 -3.13 1.18
N PRO A 117 -27.83 -3.98 1.17
CA PRO A 117 -29.19 -3.58 0.80
C PRO A 117 -29.85 -2.59 1.76
N ASP A 118 -29.32 -2.48 2.98
CA ASP A 118 -29.81 -1.53 4.00
C ASP A 118 -29.19 -0.12 3.84
N GLU A 119 -28.17 0.03 2.98
CA GLU A 119 -27.55 1.33 2.70
C GLU A 119 -28.35 2.10 1.63
N ASP A 120 -28.90 3.26 2.03
CA ASP A 120 -29.53 4.20 1.09
C ASP A 120 -28.45 5.07 0.43
N VAL A 121 -28.02 4.66 -0.77
CA VAL A 121 -26.97 5.33 -1.53
C VAL A 121 -27.43 5.80 -2.91
N THR A 122 -26.85 6.91 -3.36
CA THR A 122 -27.30 7.61 -4.58
C THR A 122 -26.21 8.08 -5.53
N ARG A 123 -24.97 8.30 -5.06
CA ARG A 123 -23.87 8.79 -5.90
C ARG A 123 -22.65 7.90 -5.77
N ALA A 124 -22.00 7.68 -6.89
CA ALA A 124 -20.74 6.96 -6.96
C ALA A 124 -19.71 7.76 -7.78
N ARG A 125 -18.45 7.68 -7.36
CA ARG A 125 -17.31 8.28 -8.04
C ARG A 125 -16.14 7.31 -8.05
N LEU A 126 -15.73 6.91 -9.25
CA LEU A 126 -14.54 6.08 -9.45
C LEU A 126 -13.29 6.79 -8.89
N VAL A 127 -12.43 6.04 -8.20
CA VAL A 127 -11.12 6.50 -7.75
C VAL A 127 -10.08 6.11 -8.80
N PRO A 128 -9.47 7.09 -9.51
CA PRO A 128 -8.47 6.78 -10.52
C PRO A 128 -7.13 6.41 -9.89
N GLY A 129 -6.36 5.57 -10.57
CA GLY A 129 -4.92 5.39 -10.28
C GLY A 129 -4.55 4.20 -9.39
N GLU A 130 -5.50 3.43 -8.88
CA GLU A 130 -5.21 2.21 -8.13
C GLU A 130 -4.52 1.12 -8.99
N GLN A 131 -3.60 0.39 -8.37
CA GLN A 131 -2.73 -0.56 -9.07
C GLN A 131 -3.14 -2.03 -8.94
N SER A 132 -3.89 -2.43 -7.92
CA SER A 132 -4.26 -3.85 -7.71
C SER A 132 -5.77 -4.08 -7.77
N ASN A 133 -6.56 -3.04 -7.51
CA ASN A 133 -7.99 -3.10 -7.31
C ASN A 133 -8.71 -1.97 -8.06
N THR A 134 -10.02 -1.91 -7.90
CA THR A 134 -10.80 -0.75 -8.33
C THR A 134 -11.67 -0.27 -7.19
N SER A 135 -11.48 0.97 -6.79
CA SER A 135 -12.30 1.57 -5.75
C SER A 135 -13.22 2.68 -6.24
N VAL A 136 -14.31 2.84 -5.51
CA VAL A 136 -15.38 3.81 -5.76
C VAL A 136 -15.76 4.46 -4.44
N VAL A 137 -15.79 5.79 -4.42
CA VAL A 137 -16.36 6.57 -3.31
C VAL A 137 -17.86 6.68 -3.53
N ILE A 138 -18.63 6.39 -2.48
CA ILE A 138 -20.10 6.37 -2.51
C ILE A 138 -20.62 7.42 -1.51
N ASP A 139 -21.38 8.38 -2.02
CA ASP A 139 -21.95 9.52 -1.27
C ASP A 139 -20.96 10.28 -0.36
N GLU A 140 -19.66 10.25 -0.68
CA GLU A 140 -18.57 10.79 0.16
C GLU A 140 -18.63 10.29 1.62
N ARG A 141 -19.20 9.09 1.84
CA ARG A 141 -19.37 8.45 3.15
C ARG A 141 -18.83 7.02 3.18
N LEU A 142 -18.92 6.31 2.06
CA LEU A 142 -18.49 4.93 1.95
C LEU A 142 -17.44 4.77 0.86
N PHE A 143 -16.58 3.78 1.02
CA PHE A 143 -15.51 3.42 0.12
C PHE A 143 -15.69 1.95 -0.25
N LEU A 144 -16.03 1.70 -1.50
CA LEU A 144 -16.11 0.35 -2.05
C LEU A 144 -14.78 0.01 -2.70
N LYS A 145 -14.13 -1.07 -2.28
CA LYS A 145 -12.94 -1.63 -2.92
C LYS A 145 -13.29 -2.98 -3.54
N VAL A 146 -13.16 -3.11 -4.86
CA VAL A 146 -13.44 -4.33 -5.61
C VAL A 146 -12.12 -5.03 -5.96
N PHE A 147 -11.94 -6.26 -5.46
CA PHE A 147 -10.69 -7.00 -5.59
C PHE A 147 -10.55 -7.60 -6.99
N ARG A 148 -9.57 -7.16 -7.80
CA ARG A 148 -9.53 -7.60 -9.20
C ARG A 148 -8.91 -8.96 -9.39
N ARG A 149 -7.85 -9.27 -8.66
CA ARG A 149 -7.23 -10.60 -8.61
C ARG A 149 -7.77 -11.37 -7.41
N LEU A 150 -8.33 -12.54 -7.65
CA LEU A 150 -8.99 -13.35 -6.62
C LEU A 150 -8.05 -14.43 -6.09
N HIS A 151 -8.08 -14.62 -4.78
CA HIS A 151 -7.36 -15.68 -4.08
C HIS A 151 -8.35 -16.48 -3.23
N ALA A 152 -8.04 -17.76 -3.00
CA ALA A 152 -8.85 -18.59 -2.11
C ALA A 152 -8.60 -18.21 -0.65
N GLY A 153 -9.66 -18.28 0.16
CA GLY A 153 -9.63 -17.86 1.56
C GLY A 153 -9.81 -16.34 1.76
N PRO A 154 -9.82 -15.91 3.03
CA PRO A 154 -10.10 -14.52 3.36
C PRO A 154 -9.02 -13.58 2.85
N ASN A 155 -9.44 -12.45 2.29
CA ASN A 155 -8.54 -11.37 1.93
C ASN A 155 -7.94 -10.76 3.22
N PRO A 156 -6.60 -10.57 3.28
CA PRO A 156 -5.94 -9.99 4.45
C PRO A 156 -6.50 -8.64 4.90
N GLU A 157 -6.91 -7.77 3.98
CA GLU A 157 -7.53 -6.47 4.32
C GLU A 157 -8.86 -6.66 5.04
N VAL A 158 -9.71 -7.52 4.50
CA VAL A 158 -11.03 -7.81 5.08
C VAL A 158 -10.88 -8.46 6.46
N GLU A 159 -10.03 -9.49 6.56
CA GLU A 159 -9.73 -10.19 7.81
C GLU A 159 -9.22 -9.21 8.88
N VAL A 160 -8.18 -8.45 8.55
CA VAL A 160 -7.47 -7.63 9.54
C VAL A 160 -8.32 -6.44 9.99
N THR A 161 -8.93 -5.71 9.05
CA THR A 161 -9.76 -4.54 9.39
C THR A 161 -10.94 -4.94 10.26
N ARG A 162 -11.65 -6.03 9.90
CA ARG A 162 -12.79 -6.51 10.69
C ARG A 162 -12.40 -6.89 12.11
N GLU A 163 -11.39 -7.74 12.27
CA GLU A 163 -11.00 -8.26 13.58
C GLU A 163 -10.45 -7.15 14.50
N LEU A 164 -9.73 -6.17 13.94
CA LEU A 164 -9.28 -5.00 14.69
C LEU A 164 -10.46 -4.10 15.13
N PHE A 165 -11.40 -3.85 14.23
CA PHE A 165 -12.57 -3.03 14.52
C PHE A 165 -13.46 -3.67 15.60
N GLU A 166 -13.68 -4.98 15.53
CA GLU A 166 -14.42 -5.75 16.55
C GLU A 166 -13.75 -5.71 17.94
N ARG A 167 -12.44 -5.49 18.01
CA ARG A 167 -11.69 -5.26 19.26
C ARG A 167 -11.58 -3.79 19.65
N ALA A 168 -12.38 -2.92 19.04
CA ALA A 168 -12.40 -1.47 19.30
C ALA A 168 -11.06 -0.77 19.05
N PHE A 169 -10.23 -1.30 18.13
CA PHE A 169 -9.12 -0.55 17.58
C PHE A 169 -9.66 0.35 16.45
N LEU A 170 -10.05 1.58 16.80
CA LEU A 170 -10.76 2.50 15.90
C LEU A 170 -9.84 3.36 15.01
N HIS A 171 -8.58 2.95 14.82
CA HIS A 171 -7.65 3.55 13.86
C HIS A 171 -7.61 2.79 12.53
N VAL A 172 -8.65 2.00 12.26
CA VAL A 172 -8.95 1.41 10.94
C VAL A 172 -10.32 1.90 10.50
N VAL A 173 -10.57 1.88 9.20
CA VAL A 173 -11.87 2.26 8.65
C VAL A 173 -12.97 1.27 9.08
N GLU A 174 -14.18 1.77 9.28
CA GLU A 174 -15.33 0.96 9.68
C GLU A 174 -15.66 -0.07 8.58
N PRO A 175 -15.68 -1.38 8.88
CA PRO A 175 -16.17 -2.38 7.95
C PRO A 175 -17.71 -2.33 7.89
N VAL A 176 -18.27 -2.06 6.72
CA VAL A 176 -19.72 -1.91 6.53
C VAL A 176 -20.34 -3.17 5.95
N ALA A 177 -19.75 -3.71 4.87
CA ALA A 177 -20.22 -4.95 4.25
C ALA A 177 -19.11 -5.66 3.46
N GLU A 178 -19.24 -6.98 3.33
CA GLU A 178 -18.35 -7.82 2.55
C GLU A 178 -19.13 -8.51 1.43
N TRP A 179 -18.62 -8.48 0.20
CA TRP A 179 -19.17 -9.26 -0.90
C TRP A 179 -18.35 -10.53 -1.11
N ARG A 180 -18.96 -11.69 -0.93
CA ARG A 180 -18.26 -12.99 -0.92
C ARG A 180 -18.93 -14.03 -1.81
N ARG A 181 -18.13 -14.96 -2.33
CA ARG A 181 -18.59 -16.21 -2.94
C ARG A 181 -17.77 -17.36 -2.37
N GLY A 182 -18.43 -18.25 -1.63
CA GLY A 182 -17.74 -19.30 -0.88
C GLY A 182 -16.74 -18.72 0.12
N ASP A 183 -15.47 -19.10 0.00
CA ASP A 183 -14.37 -18.62 0.84
C ASP A 183 -13.64 -17.39 0.26
N THR A 184 -14.02 -16.93 -0.94
CA THR A 184 -13.34 -15.86 -1.67
C THR A 184 -14.04 -14.52 -1.45
N ASP A 185 -13.28 -13.52 -0.99
CA ASP A 185 -13.74 -12.12 -0.89
C ASP A 185 -13.64 -11.45 -2.26
N LEU A 186 -14.76 -10.85 -2.71
CA LEU A 186 -14.86 -10.14 -3.99
C LEU A 186 -14.80 -8.63 -3.82
N ALA A 187 -15.39 -8.08 -2.77
CA ALA A 187 -15.31 -6.65 -2.50
C ALA A 187 -15.51 -6.39 -1.01
N VAL A 188 -15.05 -5.24 -0.56
CA VAL A 188 -15.32 -4.71 0.77
C VAL A 188 -15.88 -3.29 0.66
N LEU A 189 -16.95 -3.04 1.40
CA LEU A 189 -17.53 -1.72 1.61
C LEU A 189 -17.15 -1.28 3.02
N GLN A 190 -16.54 -0.10 3.10
CA GLN A 190 -15.96 0.43 4.33
C GLN A 190 -16.25 1.93 4.47
N GLY A 191 -16.09 2.48 5.67
CA GLY A 191 -16.22 3.92 5.90
C GLY A 191 -15.20 4.71 5.08
N TYR A 192 -15.62 5.83 4.50
CA TYR A 192 -14.73 6.73 3.77
C TYR A 192 -14.22 7.84 4.68
N LEU A 193 -12.89 8.02 4.70
CA LEU A 193 -12.22 9.08 5.46
C LEU A 193 -12.28 10.41 4.72
N GLY A 194 -13.48 10.98 4.63
CA GLY A 194 -13.72 12.27 3.99
C GLY A 194 -12.88 13.39 4.62
N GLY A 195 -12.12 14.11 3.80
CA GLY A 195 -11.25 15.21 4.27
C GLY A 195 -9.95 14.76 4.92
N GLY A 196 -9.68 13.45 4.99
CA GLY A 196 -8.38 12.95 5.44
C GLY A 196 -7.25 13.33 4.50
N VAL A 197 -6.06 13.53 5.05
CA VAL A 197 -4.84 13.85 4.30
C VAL A 197 -3.90 12.66 4.35
N ASP A 198 -3.42 12.26 3.18
CA ASP A 198 -2.40 11.22 3.01
C ASP A 198 -1.10 11.60 3.74
N GLY A 199 -0.52 10.65 4.49
CA GLY A 199 0.68 10.90 5.30
C GLY A 199 1.91 11.27 4.46
N TRP A 200 2.02 10.76 3.24
CA TRP A 200 3.10 11.12 2.32
C TRP A 200 2.97 12.57 1.86
N ALA A 201 1.77 13.01 1.51
CA ALA A 201 1.50 14.41 1.17
C ALA A 201 1.81 15.37 2.34
N MET A 202 1.47 14.98 3.58
CA MET A 202 1.82 15.76 4.77
C MET A 202 3.34 15.89 4.96
N ALA A 203 4.07 14.78 4.83
CA ALA A 203 5.53 14.77 4.96
C ALA A 203 6.20 15.67 3.90
N LEU A 204 5.78 15.57 2.63
CA LEU A 204 6.31 16.43 1.57
C LEU A 204 5.97 17.91 1.79
N THR A 205 4.80 18.21 2.35
CA THR A 205 4.41 19.59 2.68
C THR A 205 5.30 20.16 3.79
N SER A 206 5.60 19.35 4.81
CA SER A 206 6.56 19.72 5.87
C SER A 206 7.96 20.01 5.31
N LEU A 207 8.48 19.14 4.44
CA LEU A 207 9.78 19.34 3.80
C LEU A 207 9.83 20.61 2.93
N ARG A 208 8.74 20.88 2.18
CA ARG A 208 8.63 22.10 1.36
C ARG A 208 8.64 23.36 2.21
N ASP A 209 7.99 23.35 3.37
CA ASP A 209 8.03 24.47 4.32
C ASP A 209 9.46 24.67 4.85
N LEU A 210 10.13 23.61 5.29
CA LEU A 210 11.52 23.68 5.75
C LEU A 210 12.46 24.27 4.70
N PHE A 211 12.40 23.79 3.46
CA PHE A 211 13.24 24.31 2.37
C PHE A 211 12.92 25.76 2.05
N ALA A 212 11.64 26.16 2.06
CA ALA A 212 11.27 27.55 1.86
C ALA A 212 11.82 28.46 2.98
N VAL A 213 11.81 28.00 4.24
CA VAL A 213 12.42 28.75 5.35
C VAL A 213 13.94 28.86 5.16
N GLN A 214 14.62 27.79 4.75
CA GLN A 214 16.05 27.80 4.44
C GLN A 214 16.39 28.81 3.34
N GLU A 215 15.60 28.84 2.25
CA GLU A 215 15.78 29.76 1.13
C GLU A 215 15.61 31.25 1.52
N THR A 216 14.90 31.54 2.62
CA THR A 216 14.73 32.89 3.14
C THR A 216 15.84 33.33 4.10
N GLN A 217 16.74 32.42 4.49
CA GLN A 217 17.88 32.79 5.33
C GLN A 217 18.74 33.82 4.59
N PRO A 218 19.17 34.91 5.26
CA PRO A 218 20.02 35.90 4.63
C PRO A 218 21.32 35.24 4.18
N ILE A 219 21.63 35.33 2.88
CA ILE A 219 22.93 34.90 2.35
C ILE A 219 23.99 35.75 3.06
N PRO A 220 24.90 35.15 3.86
CA PRO A 220 25.94 35.92 4.52
C PRO A 220 26.77 36.62 3.43
N ILE A 221 27.09 37.89 3.65
CA ILE A 221 28.01 38.63 2.78
C ILE A 221 29.36 37.90 2.90
N ILE A 222 29.70 37.08 1.91
CA ILE A 222 30.85 36.18 1.96
C ILE A 222 32.13 37.02 2.05
N SER A 223 32.70 37.14 3.26
CA SER A 223 34.15 37.26 3.42
C SER A 223 34.75 35.85 3.52
N ASP A 224 36.02 35.66 3.15
CA ASP A 224 36.75 34.38 3.28
C ASP A 224 36.81 33.84 4.73
N THR A 225 36.22 34.55 5.70
CA THR A 225 36.18 34.22 7.12
C THR A 225 34.78 34.01 7.70
N ASP A 226 33.71 34.20 6.91
CA ASP A 226 32.35 34.03 7.43
C ASP A 226 31.95 32.55 7.51
N PRO A 227 31.30 32.11 8.59
CA PRO A 227 30.83 30.74 8.73
C PRO A 227 29.79 30.43 7.66
N VAL A 228 29.86 29.21 7.12
CA VAL A 228 28.78 28.64 6.29
C VAL A 228 27.48 28.73 7.11
N PRO A 229 26.38 29.28 6.57
CA PRO A 229 25.14 29.40 7.32
C PRO A 229 24.70 28.03 7.82
N GLU A 230 24.38 27.94 9.11
CA GLU A 230 23.87 26.70 9.70
C GLU A 230 22.50 26.36 9.08
N PRO A 231 22.24 25.08 8.81
CA PRO A 231 20.95 24.64 8.28
C PRO A 231 19.84 25.01 9.27
N VAL A 232 18.68 25.40 8.75
CA VAL A 232 17.50 25.63 9.59
C VAL A 232 17.14 24.34 10.34
N ASP A 233 17.07 24.44 11.67
CA ASP A 233 16.54 23.35 12.50
C ASP A 233 15.07 23.11 12.12
N PRO A 234 14.66 21.87 11.79
CA PRO A 234 13.28 21.59 11.42
C PRO A 234 12.24 22.01 12.48
N SER A 235 12.63 22.12 13.76
CA SER A 235 11.76 22.63 14.83
C SER A 235 11.41 24.12 14.73
N ALA A 236 12.19 24.88 13.96
CA ALA A 236 11.94 26.30 13.71
C ALA A 236 10.99 26.53 12.52
N ALA A 237 10.74 25.50 11.70
CA ALA A 237 9.80 25.56 10.59
C ALA A 237 8.35 25.43 11.08
N GLY A 238 7.43 26.19 10.47
CA GLY A 238 6.01 26.15 10.85
C GLY A 238 5.36 24.81 10.55
N GLY A 239 5.90 24.09 9.55
CA GLY A 239 5.52 22.75 9.15
C GLY A 239 6.25 21.63 9.87
N ASP A 240 6.85 21.82 11.06
CA ASP A 240 7.52 20.73 11.80
C ASP A 240 6.61 19.49 11.93
N PHE A 241 7.05 18.38 11.33
CA PHE A 241 6.28 17.13 11.29
C PHE A 241 6.48 16.26 12.54
N SER A 242 7.42 16.61 13.43
CA SER A 242 7.83 15.74 14.54
C SER A 242 6.68 15.37 15.48
N GLY A 243 5.78 16.31 15.79
CA GLY A 243 4.62 16.04 16.63
C GLY A 243 3.62 15.08 15.99
N GLU A 244 3.49 15.10 14.65
CA GLU A 244 2.66 14.15 13.91
C GLU A 244 3.35 12.80 13.76
N ALA A 245 4.68 12.77 13.57
CA ALA A 245 5.48 11.55 13.56
C ALA A 245 5.42 10.82 14.91
N GLU A 246 5.47 11.53 16.03
CA GLU A 246 5.32 10.95 17.38
C GLU A 246 3.94 10.30 17.56
N ARG A 247 2.85 11.01 17.23
CA ARG A 247 1.47 10.48 17.27
C ARG A 247 1.29 9.27 16.35
N LEU A 248 1.93 9.29 15.18
CA LEU A 248 1.93 8.17 14.26
C LEU A 248 2.64 6.96 14.88
N GLY A 249 3.75 7.18 15.59
CA GLY A 249 4.45 6.17 16.37
C GLY A 249 3.58 5.57 17.48
N GLU A 250 2.88 6.41 18.24
CA GLU A 250 1.94 5.96 19.29
C GLU A 250 0.81 5.09 18.71
N MET A 251 0.20 5.54 17.61
CA MET A 251 -0.84 4.79 16.91
C MET A 251 -0.30 3.46 16.36
N THR A 252 0.89 3.45 15.76
CA THR A 252 1.54 2.24 15.24
C THR A 252 1.80 1.23 16.37
N ALA A 253 2.22 1.69 17.55
CA ALA A 253 2.37 0.80 18.70
C ALA A 253 1.01 0.25 19.16
N ALA A 254 -0.05 1.07 19.16
CA ALA A 254 -1.39 0.60 19.47
C ALA A 254 -1.89 -0.44 18.44
N LEU A 255 -1.61 -0.25 17.15
CA LEU A 255 -1.89 -1.22 16.09
C LEU A 255 -1.22 -2.56 16.39
N HIS A 256 0.08 -2.57 16.64
CA HIS A 256 0.82 -3.81 16.87
C HIS A 256 0.39 -4.54 18.14
N VAL A 257 -0.02 -3.81 19.18
CA VAL A 257 -0.63 -4.41 20.37
C VAL A 257 -1.96 -5.06 20.02
N ALA A 258 -2.85 -4.36 19.30
CA ALA A 258 -4.12 -4.91 18.88
C ALA A 258 -3.95 -6.14 17.98
N MET A 259 -3.02 -6.10 17.02
CA MET A 259 -2.66 -7.24 16.17
C MET A 259 -2.19 -8.44 16.99
N ALA A 260 -1.34 -8.22 17.97
CA ALA A 260 -0.82 -9.27 18.84
C ALA A 260 -1.92 -9.89 19.73
N ASP A 261 -2.90 -9.09 20.15
CA ASP A 261 -4.01 -9.52 20.99
C ASP A 261 -5.09 -10.26 20.18
N VAL A 262 -5.30 -9.88 18.92
CA VAL A 262 -6.25 -10.50 17.98
C VAL A 262 -5.69 -11.81 17.41
N PHE A 263 -4.51 -11.73 16.79
CA PHE A 263 -3.95 -12.82 15.99
C PHE A 263 -2.94 -13.68 16.76
N GLY A 264 -2.64 -13.28 18.01
CA GLY A 264 -1.70 -13.98 18.87
C GLY A 264 -0.24 -13.64 18.57
N ARG A 265 0.64 -14.28 19.34
CA ARG A 265 2.09 -14.09 19.32
C ARG A 265 2.77 -15.43 19.16
N ALA A 266 3.85 -15.47 18.39
CA ALA A 266 4.77 -16.59 18.32
C ALA A 266 6.17 -16.14 18.76
N ARG A 267 7.06 -17.10 19.04
CA ARG A 267 8.48 -16.79 19.29
C ARG A 267 9.10 -16.28 17.98
N GLY A 268 9.81 -15.15 18.03
CA GLY A 268 10.62 -14.67 16.91
C GLY A 268 11.77 -15.61 16.57
N ASP A 269 12.09 -15.71 15.29
CA ASP A 269 13.19 -16.52 14.78
C ASP A 269 14.16 -15.64 13.99
N ALA A 270 15.15 -15.10 14.70
CA ALA A 270 16.19 -14.25 14.10
C ALA A 270 17.00 -14.99 13.04
N GLY A 271 17.17 -16.32 13.17
CA GLY A 271 17.89 -17.13 12.19
C GLY A 271 17.16 -17.16 10.85
N VAL A 272 15.86 -17.47 10.88
CA VAL A 272 15.00 -17.51 9.68
C VAL A 272 14.89 -16.14 9.02
N TRP A 273 14.74 -15.07 9.80
CA TRP A 273 14.72 -13.71 9.27
C TRP A 273 16.05 -13.33 8.63
N ALA A 274 17.18 -13.60 9.30
CA ALA A 274 18.51 -13.34 8.75
C ALA A 274 18.79 -14.15 7.48
N ASP A 275 18.38 -15.42 7.42
CA ASP A 275 18.49 -16.27 6.22
C ASP A 275 17.70 -15.68 5.06
N THR A 276 16.49 -15.19 5.32
CA THR A 276 15.64 -14.57 4.29
C THR A 276 16.27 -13.29 3.71
N ILE A 277 16.88 -12.47 4.57
CA ILE A 277 17.54 -11.23 4.16
C ILE A 277 18.85 -11.52 3.41
N ASP A 278 19.66 -12.47 3.89
CA ASP A 278 20.89 -12.92 3.22
C ASP A 278 20.59 -13.47 1.82
N ASP A 279 19.58 -14.32 1.70
CA ASP A 279 19.12 -14.85 0.42
C ASP A 279 18.73 -13.76 -0.57
N ARG A 280 18.10 -12.68 -0.09
CA ARG A 280 17.75 -11.51 -0.92
C ARG A 280 19.01 -10.77 -1.36
N LEU A 281 19.91 -10.45 -0.42
CA LEU A 281 21.18 -9.78 -0.70
C LEU A 281 22.03 -10.54 -1.73
N ARG A 282 22.10 -11.87 -1.63
CA ARG A 282 22.83 -12.74 -2.56
C ARG A 282 22.27 -12.72 -3.97
N ARG A 283 20.95 -12.64 -4.12
CA ARG A 283 20.27 -12.60 -5.42
C ARG A 283 20.43 -11.26 -6.14
N MET A 284 20.65 -10.17 -5.41
CA MET A 284 20.89 -8.86 -6.02
C MET A 284 22.26 -8.82 -6.71
N GLN A 285 22.32 -8.28 -7.93
CA GLN A 285 23.57 -8.13 -8.69
C GLN A 285 24.06 -6.68 -8.81
N HIS A 286 23.46 -5.75 -8.05
CA HIS A 286 23.84 -4.34 -8.09
C HIS A 286 25.22 -4.12 -7.45
N ARG A 287 26.12 -3.43 -8.16
CA ARG A 287 27.53 -3.25 -7.75
C ARG A 287 27.72 -2.21 -6.64
N GLU A 288 26.84 -1.22 -6.58
CA GLU A 288 26.90 -0.14 -5.58
C GLU A 288 26.33 -0.49 -4.22
N ILE A 289 25.82 -1.72 -4.04
CA ILE A 289 25.39 -2.19 -2.72
C ILE A 289 26.62 -2.32 -1.83
N ASP A 290 26.58 -1.68 -0.67
CA ASP A 290 27.51 -1.97 0.42
C ASP A 290 27.15 -3.32 1.06
N ARG A 291 27.76 -4.38 0.54
CA ARG A 291 27.48 -5.75 0.98
C ARG A 291 28.03 -6.04 2.36
N ASP A 292 29.16 -5.44 2.72
CA ASP A 292 29.82 -5.72 4.00
C ASP A 292 28.99 -5.13 5.14
N GLY A 293 28.49 -3.90 4.98
CA GLY A 293 27.58 -3.31 5.97
C GLY A 293 26.23 -4.04 6.05
N ALA A 294 25.63 -4.41 4.90
CA ALA A 294 24.41 -5.21 4.90
C ALA A 294 24.62 -6.57 5.61
N GLN A 295 25.75 -7.23 5.35
CA GLN A 295 26.12 -8.49 5.98
C GLN A 295 26.33 -8.33 7.49
N ALA A 296 26.91 -7.22 7.94
CA ALA A 296 27.10 -6.93 9.36
C ALA A 296 25.76 -6.86 10.12
N HIS A 297 24.72 -6.24 9.55
CA HIS A 297 23.38 -6.22 10.14
C HIS A 297 22.75 -7.62 10.21
N ILE A 298 22.89 -8.41 9.15
CA ILE A 298 22.40 -9.81 9.12
C ILE A 298 23.09 -10.63 10.21
N GLU A 299 24.40 -10.50 10.37
CA GLU A 299 25.16 -11.20 11.42
C GLU A 299 24.88 -10.68 12.82
N ALA A 300 24.59 -9.39 12.98
CA ALA A 300 24.10 -8.83 14.24
C ALA A 300 22.74 -9.46 14.63
N LEU A 301 21.80 -9.55 13.68
CA LEU A 301 20.51 -10.20 13.89
C LEU A 301 20.68 -11.68 14.30
N ARG A 302 21.54 -12.44 13.61
CA ARG A 302 21.80 -13.87 13.94
C ARG A 302 22.31 -14.09 15.36
N ARG A 303 22.97 -13.09 15.95
CA ARG A 303 23.54 -13.16 17.30
C ARG A 303 22.54 -12.80 18.40
N ILE A 304 21.32 -12.40 18.04
CA ILE A 304 20.27 -12.08 19.00
C ILE A 304 19.59 -13.35 19.50
N ASP A 305 19.73 -13.64 20.80
CA ASP A 305 19.10 -14.80 21.44
C ASP A 305 17.58 -14.63 21.62
N ASP A 306 17.15 -13.41 21.94
CA ASP A 306 15.74 -13.03 22.09
C ASP A 306 15.40 -11.86 21.17
N PRO A 307 14.94 -12.14 19.93
CA PRO A 307 14.55 -11.11 18.98
C PRO A 307 13.12 -10.59 19.21
N GLY A 308 12.50 -10.92 20.36
CA GLY A 308 11.12 -10.60 20.66
C GLY A 308 10.13 -11.51 19.95
N PRO A 309 8.83 -11.22 20.04
CA PRO A 309 7.80 -12.04 19.42
C PRO A 309 7.68 -11.79 17.91
N SER A 310 7.10 -12.77 17.22
CA SER A 310 6.47 -12.56 15.92
C SER A 310 4.98 -12.31 16.13
N ILE A 311 4.43 -11.33 15.41
CA ILE A 311 3.01 -10.99 15.38
C ILE A 311 2.53 -10.89 13.93
N ARG A 312 1.21 -10.90 13.71
CA ARG A 312 0.68 -10.43 12.43
C ARG A 312 0.99 -8.93 12.31
N VAL A 313 1.48 -8.52 11.15
CA VAL A 313 1.89 -7.15 10.84
C VAL A 313 1.09 -6.63 9.65
N HIS A 314 1.13 -5.33 9.40
CA HIS A 314 0.63 -4.72 8.18
C HIS A 314 1.37 -5.26 6.94
N GLY A 315 2.70 -5.37 7.03
CA GLY A 315 3.52 -6.05 6.03
C GLY A 315 3.98 -5.17 4.87
N ASP A 316 3.24 -4.11 4.52
CA ASP A 316 3.71 -3.04 3.61
C ASP A 316 3.48 -1.63 4.18
N TYR A 317 3.94 -1.39 5.41
CA TYR A 317 3.63 -0.16 6.13
C TYR A 317 4.52 1.02 5.69
N HIS A 318 3.91 2.12 5.23
CA HIS A 318 4.60 3.35 4.83
C HIS A 318 3.65 4.57 4.91
N LEU A 319 4.15 5.78 4.66
CA LEU A 319 3.37 7.02 4.78
C LEU A 319 2.15 7.11 3.85
N GLY A 320 2.14 6.33 2.77
CA GLY A 320 1.02 6.23 1.83
C GLY A 320 -0.08 5.25 2.26
N GLN A 321 0.15 4.50 3.35
CA GLN A 321 -0.83 3.58 3.95
C GLN A 321 -1.40 4.13 5.26
N VAL A 322 -1.18 5.41 5.51
CA VAL A 322 -1.71 6.11 6.67
C VAL A 322 -2.35 7.41 6.25
N MET A 323 -3.47 7.72 6.88
CA MET A 323 -4.23 8.92 6.60
C MET A 323 -4.52 9.66 7.91
N ARG A 324 -4.31 10.97 7.91
CA ARG A 324 -4.61 11.83 9.05
C ARG A 324 -5.97 12.48 8.85
N THR A 325 -6.88 12.28 9.80
CA THR A 325 -8.16 13.01 9.92
C THR A 325 -8.12 13.84 11.20
N ASP A 326 -9.13 14.66 11.48
CA ASP A 326 -9.20 15.43 12.75
C ASP A 326 -9.19 14.53 14.00
N GLU A 327 -9.67 13.29 13.88
CA GLU A 327 -9.75 12.31 14.98
C GLU A 327 -8.43 11.59 15.25
N GLY A 328 -7.51 11.59 14.27
CA GLY A 328 -6.18 11.00 14.41
C GLY A 328 -5.71 10.28 13.16
N TRP A 329 -4.72 9.41 13.34
CA TRP A 329 -4.16 8.58 12.28
C TRP A 329 -5.01 7.33 12.06
N TYR A 330 -5.27 7.01 10.80
CA TYR A 330 -5.90 5.78 10.34
C TYR A 330 -4.90 4.98 9.51
N VAL A 331 -4.96 3.66 9.63
CA VAL A 331 -4.16 2.71 8.84
C VAL A 331 -5.05 2.11 7.75
N LEU A 332 -4.52 2.07 6.53
CA LEU A 332 -5.20 1.61 5.33
C LEU A 332 -4.48 0.40 4.76
N ASP A 333 -5.16 -0.37 3.89
CA ASP A 333 -4.56 -1.38 3.01
C ASP A 333 -3.70 -2.48 3.67
N PHE A 334 -4.33 -3.32 4.50
CA PHE A 334 -3.67 -4.50 5.11
C PHE A 334 -3.44 -5.67 4.13
N GLU A 335 -3.41 -5.43 2.81
CA GLU A 335 -3.14 -6.48 1.84
C GLU A 335 -1.72 -7.03 1.92
N GLY A 336 -0.77 -6.28 2.48
CA GLY A 336 0.66 -6.61 2.56
C GLY A 336 1.39 -6.49 1.21
N GLU A 337 2.67 -6.87 1.17
CA GLU A 337 3.51 -6.69 -0.03
C GLU A 337 2.90 -7.38 -1.28
N PRO A 338 2.56 -6.63 -2.36
CA PRO A 338 1.87 -7.18 -3.53
C PRO A 338 2.60 -8.34 -4.22
N ALA A 339 3.93 -8.34 -4.17
CA ALA A 339 4.79 -9.36 -4.79
C ALA A 339 4.75 -10.72 -4.06
N LEU A 340 4.25 -10.76 -2.81
CA LEU A 340 4.20 -11.99 -2.02
C LEU A 340 2.87 -12.73 -2.23
N THR A 341 2.91 -14.05 -2.08
CA THR A 341 1.70 -14.90 -2.01
C THR A 341 0.89 -14.56 -0.76
N ILE A 342 -0.44 -14.73 -0.79
CA ILE A 342 -1.32 -14.53 0.39
C ILE A 342 -0.82 -15.28 1.62
N GLU A 343 -0.41 -16.55 1.48
CA GLU A 343 0.13 -17.33 2.61
C GLU A 343 1.34 -16.63 3.25
N ALA A 344 2.29 -16.17 2.43
CA ALA A 344 3.46 -15.44 2.91
C ALA A 344 3.09 -14.09 3.56
N ARG A 345 2.12 -13.36 3.03
CA ARG A 345 1.64 -12.09 3.63
C ARG A 345 0.97 -12.29 4.99
N ARG A 346 0.41 -13.47 5.24
CA ARG A 346 -0.23 -13.82 6.52
C ARG A 346 0.74 -14.30 7.60
N ARG A 347 2.01 -14.60 7.25
CA ARG A 347 2.99 -15.14 8.20
C ARG A 347 3.39 -14.08 9.24
N PRO A 348 3.34 -14.42 10.54
CA PRO A 348 3.84 -13.54 11.57
C PRO A 348 5.33 -13.22 11.41
N THR A 349 5.72 -12.00 11.79
CA THR A 349 7.11 -11.54 11.81
C THR A 349 7.29 -10.47 12.90
N SER A 350 8.49 -9.91 13.04
CA SER A 350 8.74 -8.81 13.98
C SER A 350 7.89 -7.59 13.63
N ALA A 351 7.27 -6.99 14.66
CA ALA A 351 6.62 -5.68 14.56
C ALA A 351 7.59 -4.58 14.05
N LEU A 352 8.90 -4.76 14.25
CA LEU A 352 9.93 -3.85 13.76
C LEU A 352 10.07 -3.86 12.23
N LYS A 353 9.47 -4.82 11.52
CA LYS A 353 9.37 -4.78 10.05
C LYS A 353 8.51 -3.62 9.56
N ASP A 354 7.36 -3.39 10.18
CA ASP A 354 6.49 -2.25 9.83
C ASP A 354 7.15 -0.93 10.25
N VAL A 355 7.81 -0.89 11.42
CA VAL A 355 8.59 0.28 11.86
C VAL A 355 9.69 0.60 10.86
N ALA A 356 10.46 -0.40 10.40
CA ALA A 356 11.45 -0.21 9.34
C ALA A 356 10.82 0.36 8.07
N GLY A 357 9.66 -0.15 7.65
CA GLY A 357 8.90 0.39 6.52
C GLY A 357 8.57 1.89 6.65
N MET A 358 8.09 2.32 7.82
CA MET A 358 7.79 3.73 8.07
C MET A 358 9.06 4.60 8.10
N LEU A 359 10.13 4.13 8.75
CA LEU A 359 11.40 4.86 8.81
C LEU A 359 12.07 4.98 7.43
N ARG A 360 11.93 3.96 6.58
CA ARG A 360 12.31 3.99 5.16
C ARG A 360 11.44 4.97 4.38
N SER A 361 10.14 5.03 4.66
CA SER A 361 9.22 5.99 4.03
C SER A 361 9.57 7.45 4.34
N LEU A 362 10.00 7.75 5.57
CA LEU A 362 10.49 9.09 5.94
C LEU A 362 11.76 9.46 5.16
N HIS A 363 12.70 8.52 5.04
CA HIS A 363 13.89 8.72 4.20
C HIS A 363 13.52 8.91 2.72
N TYR A 364 12.56 8.14 2.21
CA TYR A 364 12.10 8.30 0.83
C TYR A 364 11.51 9.69 0.61
N ALA A 365 10.70 10.20 1.54
CA ALA A 365 10.13 11.53 1.45
C ALA A 365 11.21 12.63 1.43
N SER A 366 12.22 12.53 2.31
CA SER A 366 13.33 13.50 2.35
C SER A 366 14.12 13.51 1.04
N MET A 367 14.44 12.33 0.49
CA MET A 367 15.18 12.20 -0.77
C MET A 367 14.37 12.71 -1.97
N VAL A 368 13.07 12.38 -2.05
CA VAL A 368 12.20 12.86 -3.13
C VAL A 368 12.08 14.38 -3.09
N ALA A 369 11.80 14.96 -1.92
CA ALA A 369 11.69 16.42 -1.79
C ALA A 369 13.02 17.12 -2.16
N MET A 370 14.16 16.55 -1.74
CA MET A 370 15.49 17.06 -2.09
C MET A 370 15.76 16.99 -3.60
N PHE A 371 15.34 15.92 -4.27
CA PHE A 371 15.49 15.79 -5.72
C PHE A 371 14.61 16.75 -6.51
N GLU A 372 13.42 17.12 -5.99
CA GLU A 372 12.58 18.19 -6.57
C GLU A 372 13.25 19.58 -6.51
N ARG A 373 14.39 19.70 -5.81
CA ARG A 373 15.16 20.94 -5.59
C ARG A 373 16.61 20.84 -6.08
N ASP A 374 16.87 20.00 -7.07
CA ASP A 374 18.20 19.84 -7.68
C ASP A 374 19.33 19.60 -6.65
N GLU A 375 19.00 18.95 -5.52
CA GLU A 375 19.92 18.58 -4.44
C GLU A 375 20.46 19.74 -3.57
N GLU A 376 19.89 20.95 -3.68
CA GLU A 376 20.35 22.16 -2.95
C GLU A 376 20.13 22.10 -1.42
N HIS A 377 19.28 21.20 -0.90
CA HIS A 377 18.84 21.12 0.51
C HIS A 377 19.19 19.80 1.21
N THR A 378 20.36 19.24 0.90
CA THR A 378 20.78 17.93 1.41
C THR A 378 20.85 17.87 2.95
N THR A 379 21.34 18.93 3.59
CA THR A 379 21.54 18.97 5.05
C THR A 379 20.21 19.06 5.79
N GLU A 380 19.30 19.89 5.30
CA GLU A 380 17.96 20.12 5.84
C GLU A 380 17.09 18.88 5.69
N ALA A 381 17.17 18.20 4.53
CA ALA A 381 16.47 16.94 4.29
C ALA A 381 16.93 15.84 5.27
N ALA A 382 18.24 15.75 5.54
CA ALA A 382 18.80 14.81 6.50
C ALA A 382 18.40 15.16 7.96
N ALA A 383 18.42 16.44 8.33
CA ALA A 383 17.98 16.90 9.64
C ALA A 383 16.49 16.61 9.87
N TRP A 384 15.65 16.86 8.86
CA TRP A 384 14.22 16.53 8.88
C TRP A 384 14.00 15.03 9.04
N GLU A 385 14.70 14.19 8.25
CA GLU A 385 14.58 12.73 8.38
C GLU A 385 14.93 12.29 9.80
N GLN A 386 16.10 12.70 10.31
CA GLN A 386 16.57 12.27 11.62
C GLN A 386 15.59 12.66 12.73
N ARG A 387 15.12 13.91 12.75
CA ARG A 387 14.16 14.41 13.74
C ARG A 387 12.87 13.60 13.75
N ASN A 388 12.31 13.32 12.57
CA ASN A 388 11.04 12.60 12.46
C ASN A 388 11.19 11.11 12.77
N ARG A 389 12.34 10.50 12.43
CA ARG A 389 12.67 9.12 12.85
C ARG A 389 12.74 9.01 14.37
N GLU A 390 13.40 9.95 15.03
CA GLU A 390 13.50 10.01 16.49
C GLU A 390 12.13 10.19 17.14
N ALA A 391 11.33 11.14 16.65
CA ALA A 391 9.99 11.40 17.16
C ALA A 391 9.05 10.19 17.00
N PHE A 392 9.04 9.55 15.83
CA PHE A 392 8.27 8.32 15.60
C PHE A 392 8.68 7.20 16.56
N LEU A 393 9.98 6.95 16.73
CA LEU A 393 10.48 5.93 17.65
C LEU A 393 10.18 6.28 19.12
N ALA A 394 10.19 7.57 19.47
CA ALA A 394 9.84 8.05 20.80
C ALA A 394 8.37 7.78 21.15
N GLY A 395 7.45 7.95 20.19
CA GLY A 395 6.04 7.58 20.35
C GLY A 395 5.80 6.06 20.34
N TYR A 396 6.55 5.32 19.52
CA TYR A 396 6.35 3.89 19.32
C TYR A 396 6.89 3.00 20.46
N LEU A 397 8.19 3.16 20.77
CA LEU A 397 8.92 2.19 21.59
C LEU A 397 8.40 2.04 23.04
N PRO A 398 7.97 3.10 23.75
CA PRO A 398 7.50 2.96 25.14
C PRO A 398 6.30 2.02 25.25
N ARG A 399 5.28 2.20 24.41
CA ARG A 399 4.07 1.37 24.41
C ARG A 399 4.37 -0.04 23.90
N ALA A 400 5.15 -0.16 22.83
CA ALA A 400 5.50 -1.45 22.24
C ALA A 400 6.28 -2.34 23.23
N ARG A 401 7.25 -1.77 23.97
CA ARG A 401 7.98 -2.50 25.02
C ARG A 401 7.10 -2.85 26.21
N ALA A 402 6.31 -1.90 26.72
CA ALA A 402 5.41 -2.16 27.84
C ALA A 402 4.41 -3.28 27.55
N ALA A 403 3.98 -3.42 26.30
CA ALA A 403 3.10 -4.48 25.86
C ALA A 403 3.83 -5.78 25.44
N GLY A 404 5.16 -5.79 25.43
CA GLY A 404 5.98 -6.94 25.06
C GLY A 404 5.80 -7.38 23.59
N VAL A 405 5.64 -6.44 22.66
CA VAL A 405 5.53 -6.71 21.21
C VAL A 405 6.84 -6.46 20.44
N VAL A 406 7.88 -6.01 21.14
CA VAL A 406 9.27 -5.85 20.64
C VAL A 406 10.24 -6.34 21.72
N PRO A 407 11.54 -6.56 21.41
CA PRO A 407 12.52 -6.91 22.42
C PRO A 407 12.60 -5.90 23.57
N ASP A 408 12.74 -6.40 24.80
CA ASP A 408 13.00 -5.56 25.97
C ASP A 408 14.41 -4.94 25.90
N ASP A 409 15.38 -5.71 25.40
CA ASP A 409 16.74 -5.23 25.21
C ASP A 409 16.85 -4.21 24.08
N ARG A 410 17.50 -3.08 24.37
CA ARG A 410 17.65 -1.97 23.42
C ARG A 410 18.59 -2.33 22.28
N ALA A 411 19.65 -3.10 22.55
CA ALA A 411 20.59 -3.52 21.51
C ALA A 411 19.94 -4.53 20.56
N ALA A 412 19.15 -5.48 21.09
CA ALA A 412 18.33 -6.40 20.31
C ALA A 412 17.30 -5.64 19.45
N THR A 413 16.60 -4.65 20.02
CA THR A 413 15.67 -3.80 19.26
C THR A 413 16.39 -3.13 18.06
N ALA A 414 17.56 -2.53 18.31
CA ALA A 414 18.31 -1.83 17.28
C ALA A 414 18.83 -2.78 16.18
N ALA A 415 19.36 -3.95 16.55
CA ALA A 415 19.85 -4.94 15.61
C ALA A 415 18.74 -5.50 14.71
N VAL A 416 17.57 -5.82 15.30
CA VAL A 416 16.40 -6.29 14.54
C VAL A 416 15.89 -5.20 13.59
N LEU A 417 15.79 -3.96 14.07
CA LEU A 417 15.34 -2.84 13.26
C LEU A 417 16.29 -2.56 12.07
N ALA A 418 17.62 -2.51 12.31
CA ALA A 418 18.60 -2.28 11.26
C ALA A 418 18.58 -3.37 10.18
N ALA A 419 18.38 -4.64 10.57
CA ALA A 419 18.23 -5.74 9.64
C ALA A 419 16.97 -5.59 8.77
N PHE A 420 15.82 -5.22 9.35
CA PHE A 420 14.59 -5.00 8.58
C PHE A 420 14.64 -3.72 7.71
N GLU A 421 15.33 -2.66 8.13
CA GLU A 421 15.59 -1.51 7.26
C GLU A 421 16.49 -1.90 6.07
N THR A 422 17.47 -2.77 6.30
CA THR A 422 18.31 -3.36 5.23
C THR A 422 17.46 -4.20 4.27
N GLU A 423 16.58 -5.07 4.80
CA GLU A 423 15.66 -5.87 3.97
C GLU A 423 14.79 -4.99 3.07
N LYS A 424 14.17 -3.96 3.65
CA LYS A 424 13.28 -3.05 2.93
C LYS A 424 14.05 -2.23 1.88
N ALA A 425 15.26 -1.76 2.18
CA ALA A 425 16.10 -1.08 1.18
C ALA A 425 16.52 -2.00 0.02
N LEU A 426 16.80 -3.28 0.28
CA LEU A 426 17.08 -4.26 -0.79
C LEU A 426 15.84 -4.54 -1.65
N TYR A 427 14.66 -4.63 -1.03
CA TYR A 427 13.38 -4.72 -1.76
C TYR A 427 13.17 -3.53 -2.68
N GLU A 428 13.26 -2.33 -2.11
CA GLU A 428 13.10 -1.05 -2.81
C GLU A 428 14.05 -0.96 -3.99
N LEU A 429 15.33 -1.29 -3.81
CA LEU A 429 16.31 -1.28 -4.90
C LEU A 429 15.89 -2.20 -6.06
N GLY A 430 15.44 -3.42 -5.77
CA GLY A 430 14.94 -4.33 -6.81
C GLY A 430 13.72 -3.77 -7.53
N TYR A 431 12.80 -3.14 -6.80
CA TYR A 431 11.60 -2.53 -7.35
C TYR A 431 11.92 -1.31 -8.24
N GLU A 432 12.75 -0.39 -7.76
CA GLU A 432 13.12 0.81 -8.52
C GLU A 432 13.91 0.46 -9.78
N GLN A 433 14.83 -0.52 -9.71
CA GLN A 433 15.54 -0.97 -10.92
C GLN A 433 14.62 -1.47 -12.03
N ALA A 434 13.50 -2.09 -11.67
CA ALA A 434 12.55 -2.64 -12.63
C ALA A 434 11.59 -1.58 -13.20
N HIS A 435 11.23 -0.55 -12.41
CA HIS A 435 10.14 0.38 -12.76
C HIS A 435 10.58 1.83 -12.92
N ARG A 436 11.60 2.28 -12.17
CA ARG A 436 12.09 3.67 -12.12
C ARG A 436 13.62 3.68 -11.88
N PRO A 437 14.44 3.31 -12.87
CA PRO A 437 15.88 3.11 -12.65
C PRO A 437 16.60 4.32 -12.01
N ASP A 438 16.18 5.54 -12.33
CA ASP A 438 16.75 6.78 -11.77
C ASP A 438 16.52 6.91 -10.25
N TRP A 439 15.53 6.22 -9.69
CA TRP A 439 15.20 6.23 -8.27
C TRP A 439 16.01 5.23 -7.46
N ALA A 440 16.75 4.31 -8.10
CA ALA A 440 17.62 3.33 -7.43
C ALA A 440 18.67 3.97 -6.49
N ARG A 441 19.02 5.25 -6.72
CA ARG A 441 19.90 6.02 -5.85
C ARG A 441 19.37 6.20 -4.42
N ILE A 442 18.05 6.20 -4.21
CA ILE A 442 17.43 6.35 -2.89
C ILE A 442 17.74 5.14 -1.99
N PRO A 443 17.38 3.90 -2.36
CA PRO A 443 17.70 2.74 -1.53
C PRO A 443 19.21 2.47 -1.42
N LEU A 444 20.02 2.86 -2.42
CA LEU A 444 21.48 2.78 -2.32
C LEU A 444 22.05 3.75 -1.26
N ALA A 445 21.56 4.99 -1.22
CA ALA A 445 21.94 5.96 -0.20
C ALA A 445 21.56 5.45 1.20
N ALA A 446 20.39 4.84 1.34
CA ALA A 446 19.96 4.21 2.58
C ALA A 446 20.87 3.07 3.04
N LEU A 447 21.22 2.14 2.13
CA LEU A 447 22.12 1.03 2.45
C LEU A 447 23.49 1.55 2.93
N ARG A 448 24.04 2.58 2.27
CA ARG A 448 25.30 3.23 2.71
C ARG A 448 25.16 3.90 4.07
N ARG A 449 24.06 4.60 4.34
CA ARG A 449 23.80 5.25 5.64
C ARG A 449 23.72 4.23 6.76
N LEU A 450 23.01 3.12 6.54
CA LEU A 450 22.84 2.07 7.53
C LEU A 450 24.18 1.43 7.90
N SER A 451 25.11 1.25 6.94
CA SER A 451 26.44 0.69 7.22
C SER A 451 27.35 1.56 8.07
N LEU A 452 27.06 2.85 8.19
CA LEU A 452 27.85 3.83 8.95
C LEU A 452 27.32 4.05 10.38
N ALA A 453 26.15 3.50 10.70
CA ALA A 453 25.50 3.56 12.01
C ALA A 453 25.87 2.35 12.88
#